data_AF-A0A7Y6DW98-F1
#
_entry.id   AF-A0A7Y6DW98-F1
#
_cell.length_a   1.000
_cell.length_b   1.000
_cell.length_c   1.000
_cell.angle_alpha   90.00
_cell.angle_beta   90.00
_cell.angle_gamma   90.00
#
_symmetry.space_group_name_H-M   'P 1'
#
loop_
_entity.id
_entity.type
_entity.pdbx_description
1 polymer ?
#
loop_
_entity_poly.entity_id
_entity_poly.type
_entity_poly.pdbx_seq_one_letter_code
_entity_poly.pdbx_strand_id
1 'polypeptide(L)'
;MTGAIFGLIGVVVGAMLNLVVLTLRERSTTKSAARAAARLVGTELLTFATVIRATRSRDPADLPQVKLLDTTAWTAYREVLARVLPDQSWTLVALAYAHVDGVLSLLVFEPDGTLADWRVSELRRELPRVFDAVSAAIGELGELGAPSRPPETLDDDGAFDEPWGTGGDEGPFPVYA
;
A
#
# COMPACT_ATOMS: atom_id res chain seq x y z
N MET A 1 -58.83 2.69 30.72
CA MET A 1 -58.38 2.65 29.31
C MET A 1 -57.10 3.45 29.04
N THR A 2 -56.62 4.30 29.96
CA THR A 2 -55.40 5.13 29.79
C THR A 2 -54.08 4.35 29.84
N GLY A 3 -54.02 3.21 30.54
CA GLY A 3 -52.77 2.44 30.70
C GLY A 3 -52.17 1.87 29.41
N ALA A 4 -52.99 1.58 28.39
CA ALA A 4 -52.52 1.04 27.12
C ALA A 4 -51.76 2.09 26.26
N ILE A 5 -52.10 3.36 26.42
CA ILE A 5 -51.50 4.47 25.66
C ILE A 5 -50.06 4.74 26.14
N PHE A 6 -49.84 4.69 27.45
CA PHE A 6 -48.49 4.87 28.02
C PHE A 6 -47.52 3.75 27.62
N GLY A 7 -48.02 2.52 27.45
CA GLY A 7 -47.21 1.41 26.93
C GLY A 7 -46.76 1.62 25.48
N LEU A 8 -47.66 2.09 24.61
CA LEU A 8 -47.36 2.32 23.19
C LEU A 8 -46.31 3.43 23.01
N ILE A 9 -46.43 4.53 23.75
CA ILE A 9 -45.49 5.65 23.70
C ILE A 9 -44.08 5.18 24.14
N GLY A 10 -44.00 4.36 25.18
CA GLY A 10 -42.72 3.80 25.64
C GLY A 10 -42.01 2.98 24.57
N VAL A 11 -42.74 2.16 23.81
CA VAL A 11 -42.18 1.34 22.72
C VAL A 11 -41.71 2.22 21.56
N VAL A 12 -42.48 3.23 21.18
CA VAL A 12 -42.10 4.15 20.08
C VAL A 12 -40.82 4.92 20.44
N VAL A 13 -40.74 5.45 21.65
CA VAL A 13 -39.54 6.18 22.13
C VAL A 13 -38.34 5.24 22.23
N GLY A 14 -38.53 4.01 22.72
CA GLY A 14 -37.47 2.99 22.78
C GLY A 14 -36.94 2.61 21.41
N ALA A 15 -37.82 2.41 20.43
CA ALA A 15 -37.43 2.11 19.04
C ALA A 15 -36.67 3.27 18.40
N MET A 16 -37.11 4.51 18.63
CA MET A 16 -36.46 5.70 18.07
C MET A 16 -35.06 5.91 18.66
N LEU A 17 -34.89 5.73 19.97
CA LEU A 17 -33.58 5.77 20.62
C LEU A 17 -32.65 4.68 20.10
N ASN A 18 -33.15 3.47 19.90
CA ASN A 18 -32.35 2.37 19.35
C ASN A 18 -31.86 2.69 17.92
N LEU A 19 -32.73 3.27 17.09
CA LEU A 19 -32.36 3.71 15.73
C LEU A 19 -31.23 4.75 15.78
N VAL A 20 -31.33 5.74 16.67
CA VAL A 20 -30.31 6.79 16.83
C VAL A 20 -28.98 6.19 17.29
N VAL A 21 -28.99 5.33 18.29
CA VAL A 21 -27.78 4.68 18.81
C VAL A 21 -27.13 3.80 17.73
N LEU A 22 -27.91 3.04 16.97
CA LEU A 22 -27.41 2.21 15.87
C LEU A 22 -26.71 3.07 14.80
N THR A 23 -27.34 4.17 14.41
CA THR A 23 -26.81 5.11 13.41
C THR A 23 -25.51 5.77 13.87
N LEU A 24 -25.43 6.17 15.14
CA LEU A 24 -24.22 6.79 15.71
C LEU A 24 -23.07 5.78 15.83
N ARG A 25 -23.39 4.52 16.21
CA ARG A 25 -22.40 3.46 16.32
C ARG A 25 -21.82 3.08 14.97
N GLU A 26 -22.66 2.96 13.94
CA GLU A 26 -22.21 2.72 12.56
C GLU A 26 -21.24 3.79 12.11
N ARG A 27 -21.58 5.08 12.27
CA ARG A 27 -20.71 6.20 11.88
C ARG A 27 -19.33 6.16 12.54
N SER A 28 -19.26 5.80 13.83
CA SER A 28 -17.97 5.69 14.54
C SER A 28 -17.12 4.54 13.98
N THR A 29 -17.74 3.38 13.78
CA THR A 29 -17.05 2.20 13.22
C THR A 29 -16.60 2.41 11.77
N THR A 30 -17.35 3.19 10.98
CA THR A 30 -16.94 3.53 9.60
C THR A 30 -15.66 4.36 9.60
N LYS A 31 -15.52 5.34 10.49
CA LYS A 31 -14.31 6.17 10.56
C LYS A 31 -13.07 5.39 10.97
N SER A 32 -13.17 4.51 11.96
CA SER A 32 -12.04 3.69 12.38
C SER A 32 -11.65 2.67 11.30
N ALA A 33 -12.64 2.05 10.65
CA ALA A 33 -12.42 1.15 9.53
C ALA A 33 -11.78 1.86 8.33
N ALA A 34 -12.22 3.07 8.00
CA ALA A 34 -11.65 3.88 6.93
C ALA A 34 -10.20 4.29 7.21
N ARG A 35 -9.87 4.66 8.46
CA ARG A 35 -8.48 4.95 8.85
C ARG A 35 -7.60 3.71 8.78
N ALA A 36 -8.10 2.55 9.21
CA ALA A 36 -7.37 1.30 9.09
C ALA A 36 -7.14 0.92 7.62
N ALA A 37 -8.18 1.03 6.79
CA ALA A 37 -8.11 0.82 5.34
C ALA A 37 -7.09 1.76 4.69
N ALA A 38 -7.14 3.06 4.98
CA ALA A 38 -6.21 4.05 4.44
C ALA A 38 -4.76 3.74 4.83
N ARG A 39 -4.51 3.30 6.07
CA ARG A 39 -3.17 2.89 6.52
C ARG A 39 -2.66 1.67 5.74
N LEU A 40 -3.48 0.63 5.61
CA LEU A 40 -3.08 -0.60 4.91
C LEU A 40 -2.83 -0.36 3.42
N VAL A 41 -3.74 0.33 2.74
CA VAL A 41 -3.59 0.71 1.33
C VAL A 41 -2.41 1.67 1.15
N GLY A 42 -2.24 2.64 2.05
CA GLY A 42 -1.11 3.55 2.02
C GLY A 42 0.24 2.85 2.20
N THR A 43 0.35 1.87 3.11
CA THR A 43 1.57 1.06 3.25
C THR A 43 1.86 0.20 2.02
N GLU A 44 0.83 -0.30 1.36
CA GLU A 44 0.96 -1.06 0.11
C GLU A 44 1.49 -0.15 -1.02
N LEU A 45 0.85 1.00 -1.24
CA LEU A 45 1.30 2.02 -2.20
C LEU A 45 2.72 2.54 -1.93
N LEU A 46 3.06 2.71 -0.66
CA LEU A 46 4.40 3.12 -0.25
C LEU A 46 5.44 2.04 -0.56
N THR A 47 5.07 0.76 -0.42
CA THR A 47 5.91 -0.37 -0.84
C THR A 47 6.10 -0.40 -2.35
N PHE A 48 5.05 -0.11 -3.13
CA PHE A 48 5.18 0.08 -4.58
C PHE A 48 6.14 1.24 -4.92
N ALA A 49 5.99 2.39 -4.25
CA ALA A 49 6.84 3.54 -4.47
C ALA A 49 8.32 3.26 -4.15
N THR A 50 8.62 2.52 -3.08
CA THR A 50 10.00 2.14 -2.74
C THR A 50 10.60 1.18 -3.74
N VAL A 51 9.84 0.19 -4.21
CA VAL A 51 10.28 -0.74 -5.27
C VAL A 51 10.53 0.02 -6.58
N ILE A 52 9.61 0.88 -7.01
CA ILE A 52 9.78 1.71 -8.21
C ILE A 52 10.99 2.63 -8.07
N ARG A 53 11.22 3.23 -6.90
CA ARG A 53 12.40 4.06 -6.64
C ARG A 53 13.68 3.24 -6.75
N ALA A 54 13.73 2.04 -6.17
CA ALA A 54 14.88 1.16 -6.26
C ALA A 54 15.21 0.75 -7.71
N THR A 55 14.19 0.58 -8.57
CA THR A 55 14.40 0.28 -10.00
C THR A 55 14.98 1.41 -10.82
N ARG A 56 14.91 2.65 -10.35
CA ARG A 56 15.56 3.76 -11.07
C ARG A 56 17.09 3.67 -10.99
N SER A 57 17.60 3.02 -9.94
CA SER A 57 19.04 2.90 -9.67
C SER A 57 19.63 1.55 -10.10
N ARG A 58 18.81 0.59 -10.55
CA ARG A 58 19.23 -0.78 -10.93
C ARG A 58 18.62 -1.18 -12.27
N ASP A 59 19.15 -2.23 -12.90
CA ASP A 59 18.51 -2.77 -14.10
C ASP A 59 17.11 -3.30 -13.72
N PRO A 60 16.03 -2.96 -14.45
CA PRO A 60 14.72 -3.54 -14.21
C PRO A 60 14.68 -5.07 -14.28
N ALA A 61 15.66 -5.70 -14.94
CA ALA A 61 15.81 -7.16 -14.93
C ALA A 61 16.16 -7.72 -13.53
N ASP A 62 16.77 -6.92 -12.66
CA ASP A 62 17.16 -7.29 -11.29
C ASP A 62 16.05 -7.05 -10.26
N LEU A 63 14.82 -6.80 -10.73
CA LEU A 63 13.67 -6.59 -9.86
C LEU A 63 13.40 -7.84 -9.00
N PRO A 64 13.28 -7.70 -7.67
CA PRO A 64 12.84 -8.81 -6.83
C PRO A 64 11.50 -9.33 -7.35
N GLN A 65 11.36 -10.65 -7.41
CA GLN A 65 10.19 -11.31 -7.99
C GLN A 65 8.88 -10.71 -7.47
N VAL A 66 7.95 -10.50 -8.39
CA VAL A 66 6.63 -9.83 -8.27
C VAL A 66 5.78 -10.31 -7.08
N LYS A 67 6.10 -11.45 -6.47
CA LYS A 67 5.42 -11.95 -5.26
C LYS A 67 5.37 -10.95 -4.10
N LEU A 68 6.26 -9.95 -4.05
CA LEU A 68 6.25 -8.90 -3.03
C LEU A 68 5.22 -7.79 -3.30
N LEU A 69 4.66 -7.74 -4.50
CA LEU A 69 3.76 -6.70 -4.98
C LEU A 69 2.34 -7.24 -5.08
N ASP A 70 1.76 -7.55 -3.94
CA ASP A 70 0.36 -7.99 -3.85
C ASP A 70 -0.58 -6.79 -3.63
N THR A 71 -1.74 -6.79 -4.27
CA THR A 71 -2.78 -5.74 -4.17
C THR A 71 -3.95 -6.18 -3.29
N THR A 72 -3.67 -7.01 -2.29
CA THR A 72 -4.67 -7.59 -1.39
C THR A 72 -5.37 -6.55 -0.53
N ALA A 73 -4.66 -5.54 -0.02
CA ALA A 73 -5.29 -4.50 0.79
C ALA A 73 -6.24 -3.66 -0.07
N TRP A 74 -5.84 -3.32 -1.30
CA TRP A 74 -6.73 -2.64 -2.23
C TRP A 74 -8.01 -3.43 -2.49
N THR A 75 -7.88 -4.70 -2.87
CA THR A 75 -9.04 -5.55 -3.18
C THR A 75 -9.98 -5.69 -2.00
N ALA A 76 -9.44 -5.80 -0.77
CA ALA A 76 -10.22 -5.95 0.44
C ALA A 76 -10.92 -4.65 0.90
N TYR A 77 -10.31 -3.49 0.68
CA TYR A 77 -10.76 -2.24 1.31
C TYR A 77 -11.27 -1.17 0.33
N ARG A 78 -11.23 -1.40 -0.98
CA ARG A 78 -11.70 -0.44 -2.01
C ARG A 78 -13.11 0.08 -1.76
N GLU A 79 -14.05 -0.76 -1.34
CA GLU A 79 -15.45 -0.37 -1.09
C GLU A 79 -15.60 0.49 0.18
N VAL A 80 -14.72 0.31 1.17
CA VAL A 80 -14.71 1.13 2.38
C VAL A 80 -14.17 2.51 2.05
N LEU A 81 -13.08 2.58 1.27
CA LEU A 81 -12.46 3.82 0.84
C LEU A 81 -13.37 4.63 -0.11
N ALA A 82 -14.03 3.97 -1.06
CA ALA A 82 -14.97 4.61 -1.99
C ALA A 82 -16.14 5.33 -1.29
N ARG A 83 -16.51 4.91 -0.09
CA ARG A 83 -17.60 5.51 0.69
C ARG A 83 -17.17 6.72 1.52
N VAL A 84 -15.87 6.89 1.76
CA VAL A 84 -15.34 7.88 2.72
C VAL A 84 -14.46 8.92 2.04
N LEU A 85 -13.77 8.56 0.97
CA LEU A 85 -12.96 9.49 0.19
C LEU A 85 -13.85 10.42 -0.65
N PRO A 86 -13.46 11.69 -0.83
CA PRO A 86 -14.01 12.54 -1.88
C PRO A 86 -13.78 11.92 -3.26
N ASP A 87 -14.69 12.15 -4.21
CA ASP A 87 -14.62 11.57 -5.57
C ASP A 87 -13.28 11.81 -6.26
N GLN A 88 -12.69 13.00 -6.07
CA GLN A 88 -11.39 13.36 -6.62
C GLN A 88 -10.26 12.50 -6.02
N SER A 89 -10.17 12.42 -4.69
CA SER A 89 -9.19 11.60 -3.99
C SER A 89 -9.36 10.11 -4.31
N TRP A 90 -10.61 9.63 -4.37
CA TRP A 90 -10.93 8.28 -4.80
C TRP A 90 -10.41 7.97 -6.21
N THR A 91 -10.64 8.89 -7.15
CA THR A 91 -10.17 8.76 -8.54
C THR A 91 -8.65 8.66 -8.61
N LEU A 92 -7.93 9.46 -7.81
CA LEU A 92 -6.46 9.40 -7.75
C LEU A 92 -5.97 8.04 -7.23
N VAL A 93 -6.56 7.52 -6.15
CA VAL A 93 -6.21 6.20 -5.61
C VAL A 93 -6.52 5.10 -6.62
N ALA A 94 -7.71 5.10 -7.23
CA ALA A 94 -8.09 4.10 -8.23
C ALA A 94 -7.17 4.15 -9.48
N LEU A 95 -6.80 5.34 -9.93
CA LEU A 95 -5.88 5.54 -11.06
C LEU A 95 -4.46 5.06 -10.73
N ALA A 96 -3.97 5.31 -9.52
CA ALA A 96 -2.69 4.76 -9.07
C ALA A 96 -2.68 3.22 -9.15
N TYR A 97 -3.75 2.56 -8.69
CA TYR A 97 -3.88 1.11 -8.79
C TYR A 97 -4.01 0.60 -10.23
N ALA A 98 -4.70 1.33 -11.11
CA ALA A 98 -4.74 0.97 -12.53
C ALA A 98 -3.33 1.02 -13.18
N HIS A 99 -2.50 1.99 -12.79
CA HIS A 99 -1.10 2.05 -13.23
C HIS A 99 -0.25 0.92 -12.64
N VAL A 100 -0.45 0.58 -11.36
CA VAL A 100 0.20 -0.56 -10.71
C VAL A 100 -0.15 -1.87 -11.43
N ASP A 101 -1.43 -2.13 -11.70
CA ASP A 101 -1.88 -3.32 -12.43
C ASP A 101 -1.29 -3.37 -13.84
N GLY A 102 -1.20 -2.22 -14.53
CA GLY A 102 -0.51 -2.10 -15.81
C GLY A 102 0.95 -2.52 -15.73
N VAL A 103 1.69 -2.04 -14.73
CA VAL A 103 3.09 -2.46 -14.49
C VAL A 103 3.19 -3.94 -14.14
N LEU A 104 2.33 -4.46 -13.27
CA LEU A 104 2.31 -5.87 -12.90
C LEU A 104 2.08 -6.78 -14.13
N SER A 105 1.25 -6.33 -15.08
CA SER A 105 1.04 -7.06 -16.34
C SER A 105 2.28 -7.08 -17.26
N LEU A 106 3.18 -6.09 -17.13
CA LEU A 106 4.44 -6.04 -17.85
C LEU A 106 5.53 -6.90 -17.18
N LEU A 107 5.42 -7.17 -15.88
CA LEU A 107 6.37 -7.99 -15.12
C LEU A 107 6.15 -9.51 -15.28
N VAL A 108 5.53 -9.94 -16.38
CA VAL A 108 5.42 -11.36 -16.73
C VAL A 108 6.77 -11.83 -17.27
N PHE A 109 7.48 -12.59 -16.45
CA PHE A 109 8.76 -13.20 -16.81
C PHE A 109 8.56 -14.38 -17.76
N GLU A 110 9.53 -14.58 -18.65
CA GLU A 110 9.63 -15.77 -19.48
C GLU A 110 9.96 -17.01 -18.64
N PRO A 111 9.79 -18.24 -19.16
CA PRO A 111 10.06 -19.47 -18.42
C PRO A 111 11.51 -19.59 -17.91
N ASP A 112 12.43 -18.88 -18.55
CA ASP A 112 13.84 -18.79 -18.15
C ASP A 112 14.10 -17.75 -17.05
N GLY A 113 13.06 -17.06 -16.59
CA GLY A 113 13.14 -16.03 -15.56
C GLY A 113 13.59 -14.66 -16.05
N THR A 114 13.70 -14.45 -17.37
CA THR A 114 14.08 -13.16 -17.95
C THR A 114 12.87 -12.31 -18.36
N LEU A 115 13.08 -11.00 -18.43
CA LEU A 115 12.11 -10.04 -18.96
C LEU A 115 12.50 -9.73 -20.41
N ALA A 116 11.57 -9.90 -21.34
CA ALA A 116 11.79 -9.53 -22.73
C ALA A 116 12.20 -8.04 -22.88
N ASP A 117 13.19 -7.74 -23.72
CA ASP A 117 13.76 -6.39 -23.88
C ASP A 117 12.72 -5.28 -24.14
N TRP A 118 11.69 -5.61 -24.91
CA TRP A 118 10.60 -4.67 -25.21
C TRP A 118 9.76 -4.33 -23.96
N ARG A 119 9.58 -5.29 -23.03
CA ARG A 119 8.90 -5.06 -21.74
C ARG A 119 9.75 -4.20 -20.82
N VAL A 120 11.07 -4.43 -20.79
CA VAL A 120 12.00 -3.57 -20.04
C VAL A 120 11.92 -2.12 -20.52
N SER A 121 11.86 -1.93 -21.84
CA SER A 121 11.73 -0.60 -22.45
C SER A 121 10.40 0.07 -22.12
N GLU A 122 9.29 -0.66 -22.22
CA GLU A 122 7.96 -0.15 -21.87
C GLU A 122 7.85 0.16 -20.38
N LEU A 123 8.40 -0.71 -19.52
CA LEU A 123 8.46 -0.50 -18.08
C LEU A 123 9.22 0.78 -17.74
N ARG A 124 10.41 1.01 -18.33
CA ARG A 124 11.16 2.26 -18.15
C ARG A 124 10.35 3.50 -18.55
N ARG A 125 9.51 3.39 -19.58
CA ARG A 125 8.64 4.49 -20.03
C ARG A 125 7.51 4.77 -19.04
N GLU A 126 6.89 3.75 -18.46
CA GLU A 126 5.72 3.90 -17.60
C GLU A 126 6.07 4.15 -16.12
N LEU A 127 7.23 3.70 -15.63
CA LEU A 127 7.64 3.83 -14.22
C LEU A 127 7.53 5.26 -13.66
N PRO A 128 7.94 6.34 -14.36
CA PRO A 128 7.75 7.71 -13.86
C PRO A 128 6.29 8.07 -13.63
N ARG A 129 5.39 7.69 -14.55
CA ARG A 129 3.96 7.99 -14.44
C ARG A 129 3.32 7.24 -13.29
N VAL A 130 3.70 5.98 -13.11
CA VAL A 130 3.23 5.16 -11.98
C VAL A 130 3.71 5.76 -10.67
N PHE A 131 4.97 6.18 -10.58
CA PHE A 131 5.52 6.82 -9.39
C PHE A 131 4.75 8.10 -9.03
N ASP A 132 4.48 8.97 -10.01
CA ASP A 132 3.76 10.22 -9.78
C ASP A 132 2.32 9.95 -9.31
N ALA A 133 1.62 9.01 -9.95
CA ALA A 133 0.28 8.61 -9.57
C ALA A 133 0.22 8.00 -8.16
N VAL A 134 1.14 7.09 -7.84
CA VAL A 134 1.25 6.47 -6.51
C VAL A 134 1.56 7.52 -5.44
N SER A 135 2.47 8.44 -5.71
CA SER A 135 2.84 9.52 -4.77
C SER A 135 1.67 10.46 -4.49
N ALA A 136 0.90 10.83 -5.52
CA ALA A 136 -0.31 11.61 -5.36
C ALA A 136 -1.35 10.87 -4.50
N ALA A 137 -1.61 9.59 -4.77
CA ALA A 137 -2.53 8.77 -3.99
C ALA A 137 -2.11 8.61 -2.52
N ILE A 138 -0.80 8.46 -2.23
CA ILE A 138 -0.27 8.43 -0.86
C ILE A 138 -0.56 9.75 -0.13
N GLY A 139 -0.38 10.89 -0.82
CA GLY A 139 -0.70 12.21 -0.28
C GLY A 139 -2.16 12.31 0.18
N GLU A 140 -3.09 11.91 -0.68
CA GLU A 140 -4.54 11.90 -0.40
C GLU A 140 -4.89 10.96 0.78
N LEU A 141 -4.30 9.77 0.83
CA LEU A 141 -4.52 8.83 1.95
C LEU A 141 -3.90 9.33 3.26
N GLY A 142 -2.87 10.16 3.19
CA GLY A 142 -2.24 10.81 4.34
C GLY A 142 -3.23 11.63 5.16
N GLU A 143 -4.20 12.29 4.50
CA GLU A 143 -5.27 13.05 5.18
C GLU A 143 -6.18 12.15 6.03
N LEU A 144 -6.31 10.87 5.67
CA LEU A 144 -7.03 9.86 6.45
C LEU A 144 -6.17 9.16 7.51
N GLY A 145 -4.89 9.52 7.61
CA GLY A 145 -3.95 8.99 8.60
C GLY A 145 -3.09 7.82 8.11
N ALA A 146 -2.93 7.67 6.80
CA ALA A 146 -1.92 6.80 6.20
C ALA A 146 -0.50 7.39 6.35
N PRO A 147 0.55 6.56 6.34
CA PRO A 147 1.92 7.06 6.30
C PRO A 147 2.18 7.79 4.97
N SER A 148 2.49 9.08 5.04
CA SER A 148 2.74 9.93 3.87
C SER A 148 4.21 9.93 3.40
N ARG A 149 5.12 9.36 4.18
CA ARG A 149 6.54 9.29 3.86
C ARG A 149 7.06 7.87 4.07
N PRO A 150 7.88 7.33 3.16
CA PRO A 150 8.62 6.10 3.43
C PRO A 150 9.42 6.27 4.73
N PRO A 151 9.55 5.20 5.54
CA PRO A 151 10.39 5.28 6.72
C PRO A 151 11.79 5.74 6.28
N GLU A 152 12.25 6.83 6.88
CA GLU A 152 13.50 7.53 6.52
C GLU A 152 14.74 6.63 6.69
N THR A 153 14.57 5.44 7.30
CA THR A 153 15.59 4.44 7.63
C THR A 153 16.15 3.65 6.45
N LEU A 154 15.79 3.96 5.20
CA LEU A 154 16.36 3.31 4.00
C LEU A 154 17.31 4.21 3.20
N ASP A 155 17.35 5.52 3.50
CA ASP A 155 18.28 6.48 2.89
C ASP A 155 19.43 6.86 3.86
N ASP A 156 19.57 6.18 5.01
CA ASP A 156 20.76 6.32 5.86
C ASP A 156 21.92 5.54 5.22
N ASP A 157 22.52 6.17 4.20
CA ASP A 157 23.84 5.91 3.60
C ASP A 157 24.99 6.05 4.64
N GLY A 158 24.75 5.72 5.91
CA GLY A 158 25.69 5.85 7.01
C GLY A 158 26.51 4.60 7.34
N ALA A 159 26.26 3.42 6.72
CA ALA A 159 26.88 2.18 7.23
C ALA A 159 27.04 1.01 6.23
N PHE A 160 27.41 1.26 4.97
CA PHE A 160 28.04 0.22 4.14
C PHE A 160 29.37 0.66 3.51
N ASP A 161 30.00 1.67 4.14
CA ASP A 161 31.40 2.04 3.94
C ASP A 161 32.28 1.45 5.06
N GLU A 162 31.93 0.26 5.58
CA GLU A 162 32.96 -0.58 6.21
C GLU A 162 33.78 -1.20 5.07
N PRO A 163 35.06 -0.82 4.90
CA PRO A 163 35.92 -1.52 3.98
C PRO A 163 35.99 -2.96 4.49
N TRP A 164 35.46 -3.90 3.70
CA TRP A 164 35.73 -5.33 3.91
C TRP A 164 37.22 -5.46 4.18
N GLY A 165 37.55 -5.79 5.43
CA GLY A 165 38.91 -5.77 5.93
C GLY A 165 39.80 -6.57 5.00
N THR A 166 40.75 -5.89 4.36
CA THR A 166 41.98 -6.49 3.84
C THR A 166 42.82 -6.91 5.05
N GLY A 167 42.36 -7.96 5.74
CA GLY A 167 42.91 -8.40 7.02
C GLY A 167 42.73 -9.91 7.17
N GLY A 168 43.31 -10.65 6.24
CA GLY A 168 43.39 -12.11 6.29
C GLY A 168 44.71 -12.55 5.68
N ASP A 169 45.80 -12.32 6.41
CA ASP A 169 47.11 -12.91 6.18
C ASP A 169 46.94 -14.43 6.13
N GLU A 170 47.09 -15.01 4.94
CA GLU A 170 47.01 -16.45 4.68
C GLU A 170 48.21 -17.15 5.35
N GLY A 171 48.04 -17.56 6.59
CA GLY A 171 48.95 -18.51 7.23
C GLY A 171 48.90 -19.87 6.51
N PRO A 172 50.05 -20.56 6.30
CA PRO A 172 50.09 -21.81 5.56
C PRO A 172 49.38 -22.94 6.33
N PHE A 173 48.39 -23.55 5.68
CA PHE A 173 47.71 -24.74 6.19
C PHE A 173 48.69 -25.93 6.30
N PRO A 174 48.68 -26.69 7.42
CA PRO A 174 49.52 -27.87 7.55
C PRO A 174 48.98 -29.01 6.68
N VAL A 175 49.88 -29.60 5.88
CA VAL A 175 49.66 -30.86 5.17
C VAL A 175 49.75 -31.99 6.20
N TYR A 176 48.64 -32.68 6.43
CA TYR A 176 48.67 -33.97 7.12
C TYR A 176 49.13 -35.05 6.13
N ALA A 177 50.25 -35.68 6.46
CA ALA A 177 50.79 -36.87 5.81
C ALA A 177 50.29 -38.15 6.50
#